data_AF-A0A451B1Y7-F1
#
_entry.id   AF-A0A451B1Y7-F1
#
_cell.length_a   1.000
_cell.length_b   1.000
_cell.length_c   1.000
_cell.angle_alpha   90.00
_cell.angle_beta   90.00
_cell.angle_gamma   90.00
#
_symmetry.space_group_name_H-M   'P 1'
#
loop_
_entity.id
_entity.type
_entity.pdbx_description
1 polymer ?
#
loop_
_entity_poly.entity_id
_entity_poly.type
_entity_poly.pdbx_seq_one_letter_code
_entity_poly.pdbx_strand_id
1 'polypeptide(L)' 'MLATLQKLGVIPSFSRPSVSDDNPYSESLFRTLKYCPAYPGKPFENIEQARQWVHRFVQWYIEHNALRGNCCHHQGLG' A
#
# COMPACT_ATOMS: atom_id res chain seq x y z
N MET A 1 19.55 13.45 -2.49
CA MET A 1 18.13 13.47 -2.03
C MET A 1 17.82 14.66 -1.14
N LEU A 2 18.68 15.00 -0.15
CA LEU A 2 18.49 16.15 0.75
C LEU A 2 18.20 17.50 0.04
N ALA A 3 18.96 17.84 -1.00
CA ALA A 3 18.78 19.08 -1.77
C ALA A 3 17.38 19.20 -2.41
N THR A 4 16.79 18.08 -2.85
CA THR A 4 15.44 18.06 -3.44
C THR A 4 14.37 18.26 -2.38
N LEU A 5 14.52 17.61 -1.21
CA LEU A 5 13.58 17.75 -0.10
C LEU A 5 13.57 19.17 0.46
N GLN A 6 14.75 19.78 0.62
CA GLN A 6 14.90 21.17 1.04
C GLN A 6 14.27 22.15 0.04
N LYS A 7 14.46 21.92 -1.28
CA LYS A 7 13.80 22.73 -2.32
C LYS A 7 12.27 22.64 -2.25
N LEU A 8 11.73 21.49 -1.85
CA LEU A 8 10.30 21.27 -1.67
C LEU A 8 9.78 21.68 -0.28
N GLY A 9 10.65 22.23 0.59
CA GLY A 9 10.28 22.59 1.96
C GLY A 9 9.99 21.40 2.89
N VAL A 10 10.36 20.18 2.48
CA VAL A 10 10.15 18.95 3.24
C VAL A 10 11.31 18.77 4.22
N ILE A 11 10.98 18.74 5.52
CA ILE A 11 11.96 18.46 6.57
C ILE A 11 12.25 16.95 6.55
N PRO A 12 13.50 16.53 6.26
CA PRO A 12 13.85 15.11 6.32
C PRO A 12 13.86 14.62 7.77
N SER A 13 13.33 13.42 8.00
CA SER A 13 13.64 12.69 9.24
C SER A 13 15.08 12.21 9.18
N PHE A 14 15.84 12.45 10.26
CA PHE A 14 17.20 11.93 10.38
C PHE A 14 17.15 10.51 10.95
N SER A 15 16.86 9.53 10.09
CA SER A 15 16.89 8.12 10.45
C SER A 15 18.34 7.68 10.69
N ARG A 16 18.58 6.88 11.73
CA ARG A 16 19.94 6.42 12.06
C ARG A 16 20.45 5.48 10.98
N PRO A 17 21.74 5.59 10.57
CA PRO A 17 22.35 4.60 9.70
C PRO A 17 22.22 3.20 10.30
N SER A 18 21.85 2.21 9.49
CA SER A 18 21.70 0.78 9.85
C SER A 18 20.51 0.41 10.73
N VAL A 19 19.54 1.30 10.94
CA VAL A 19 18.23 0.95 11.52
C VAL A 19 17.20 0.92 10.40
N SER A 20 16.42 -0.16 10.29
CA SER A 20 15.31 -0.20 9.35
C SER A 20 14.28 0.86 9.76
N ASP A 21 13.95 1.75 8.83
CA ASP A 21 12.91 2.76 9.01
C ASP A 21 11.55 2.13 8.65
N ASP A 22 11.26 0.98 9.28
CA ASP A 22 10.05 0.22 9.04
C ASP A 22 8.87 0.99 9.63
N ASN A 23 8.14 1.69 8.76
CA ASN A 23 6.94 2.38 9.15
C ASN A 23 5.83 1.35 9.41
N PRO A 24 5.32 1.20 10.65
CA PRO A 24 4.30 0.20 10.97
C PRO A 24 3.01 0.38 10.14
N TYR A 25 2.72 1.61 9.71
CA TYR A 25 1.62 1.88 8.78
C TYR A 25 1.87 1.23 7.42
N SER A 26 3.05 1.45 6.83
CA SER A 26 3.45 0.83 5.56
C SER A 26 3.52 -0.69 5.67
N GLU A 27 4.07 -1.24 6.76
CA GLU A 27 4.08 -2.68 6.99
C GLU A 27 2.68 -3.29 7.03
N SER A 28 1.74 -2.63 7.73
CA SER A 28 0.35 -3.09 7.81
C SER A 28 -0.31 -3.12 6.43
N LEU A 29 -0.02 -2.12 5.57
CA LEU A 29 -0.49 -2.08 4.19
C LEU A 29 0.09 -3.22 3.36
N PHE A 30 1.41 -3.46 3.44
CA PHE A 30 2.04 -4.56 2.71
C PHE A 30 1.55 -5.93 3.17
N ARG A 31 1.24 -6.07 4.47
CA ARG A 31 0.59 -7.28 4.99
C ARG A 31 -0.80 -7.44 4.40
N THR A 32 -1.64 -6.40 4.42
CA THR A 32 -2.98 -6.44 3.79
C THR A 32 -2.90 -6.78 2.30
N LEU A 33 -1.91 -6.23 1.59
CA LEU A 33 -1.69 -6.50 0.18
C LEU A 33 -1.42 -8.00 -0.06
N LYS A 34 -0.48 -8.60 0.68
CA LYS A 34 -0.09 -10.01 0.52
C LYS A 34 -1.20 -11.01 0.83
N TYR A 35 -2.07 -10.68 1.78
CA TYR A 35 -3.16 -11.57 2.22
C TYR A 35 -4.52 -11.21 1.61
N CYS A 36 -4.57 -10.27 0.66
CA CYS A 36 -5.79 -9.96 -0.07
C CYS A 36 -6.20 -11.15 -0.96
N PRO A 37 -7.50 -11.51 -1.03
CA PRO A 37 -7.98 -12.59 -1.90
C PRO A 37 -7.65 -12.38 -3.39
N ALA A 38 -7.51 -11.12 -3.83
CA ALA A 38 -7.16 -10.75 -5.19
C ALA A 38 -5.65 -10.73 -5.48
N TYR A 39 -4.82 -11.21 -4.55
CA TYR A 39 -3.36 -11.27 -4.73
C TYR A 39 -3.00 -12.17 -5.92
N PRO A 40 -2.11 -11.73 -6.83
CA PRO A 40 -1.79 -12.47 -8.04
C PRO A 40 -1.05 -13.77 -7.67
N GLY A 41 -1.65 -14.92 -8.00
CA GLY A 41 -1.01 -16.23 -7.86
C GLY A 41 0.02 -16.56 -8.96
N LYS A 42 0.10 -15.73 -10.00
CA LYS A 42 1.05 -15.84 -11.11
C LYS A 42 1.81 -14.52 -11.28
N PRO A 43 3.05 -14.54 -11.76
CA PRO A 43 3.79 -13.32 -12.08
C PRO A 43 3.07 -12.50 -13.16
N PHE A 44 3.21 -11.18 -13.12
CA PHE A 44 2.72 -10.30 -14.17
C PHE A 44 3.57 -10.43 -15.44
N GLU A 45 2.93 -10.34 -16.60
CA GLU A 45 3.62 -10.47 -17.90
C GLU A 45 4.40 -9.21 -18.27
N ASN A 46 3.96 -8.05 -17.77
CA ASN A 46 4.58 -6.75 -18.00
C ASN A 46 4.29 -5.77 -16.85
N ILE A 47 5.00 -4.63 -16.85
CA ILE A 47 4.89 -3.62 -15.79
C ILE A 47 3.54 -2.90 -15.83
N GLU A 48 2.89 -2.79 -16.99
CA GLU A 48 1.56 -2.19 -17.14
C GLU A 48 0.49 -3.00 -16.40
N GLN A 49 0.50 -4.34 -16.52
CA GLN A 49 -0.39 -5.21 -15.76
C GLN A 49 -0.17 -5.06 -14.25
N ALA A 50 1.09 -5.00 -13.81
CA ALA A 50 1.42 -4.79 -12.40
C ALA A 50 0.88 -3.44 -11.89
N ARG A 51 1.06 -2.35 -12.66
CA ARG A 51 0.54 -1.02 -12.33
C ARG A 51 -0.99 -1.02 -12.23
N GLN A 52 -1.69 -1.60 -13.20
CA GLN A 52 -3.15 -1.69 -13.19
C GLN A 52 -3.67 -2.49 -11.99
N TRP A 53 -2.99 -3.58 -11.63
CA TRP A 53 -3.35 -4.36 -10.45
C TRP A 53 -3.14 -3.56 -9.16
N VAL A 54 -1.99 -2.90 -9.00
CA VAL A 54 -1.71 -2.06 -7.81
C VAL A 54 -2.72 -0.91 -7.71
N HIS A 55 -3.08 -0.27 -8.82
CA HIS A 55 -4.11 0.79 -8.83
C HIS A 55 -5.46 0.28 -8.29
N ARG A 56 -5.92 -0.88 -8.78
CA ARG A 56 -7.16 -1.50 -8.29
C ARG A 56 -7.06 -1.88 -6.82
N PHE A 57 -5.92 -2.43 -6.39
CA PHE A 57 -5.68 -2.74 -4.99
C PHE A 57 -5.75 -1.50 -4.10
N VAL A 58 -5.11 -0.39 -4.49
CA VAL A 58 -5.11 0.86 -3.72
C VAL A 58 -6.51 1.45 -3.64
N GLN A 59 -7.27 1.47 -4.75
CA GLN A 59 -8.67 1.91 -4.74
C GLN A 59 -9.49 1.08 -3.75
N TRP A 60 -9.43 -0.24 -3.85
CA TRP A 60 -10.09 -1.15 -2.91
C TRP A 60 -9.65 -0.94 -1.47
N TYR A 61 -8.35 -0.76 -1.21
CA TYR A 61 -7.80 -0.54 0.12
C TYR A 61 -8.28 0.78 0.71
N ILE A 62 -8.33 1.86 -0.08
CA ILE A 62 -8.85 3.16 0.35
C ILE A 62 -10.34 3.05 0.64
N GLU A 63 -11.13 2.46 -0.25
CA GLU A 63 -12.56 2.25 -0.03
C GLU A 63 -12.81 1.42 1.22
N HIS A 64 -12.10 0.29 1.40
CA HIS A 64 -12.25 -0.57 2.55
C HIS A 64 -11.80 0.08 3.87
N ASN A 65 -10.73 0.87 3.86
CA ASN A 65 -10.27 1.58 5.06
C ASN A 65 -11.06 2.86 5.35
N ALA A 66 -11.54 3.57 4.33
CA ALA A 66 -12.51 4.67 4.50
C ALA A 66 -13.83 4.13 5.05
N LEU A 67 -14.22 2.91 4.66
CA LEU A 67 -15.36 2.17 5.17
C LEU A 67 -15.05 1.37 6.45
N ARG A 68 -13.92 1.56 7.14
CA ARG A 68 -13.74 1.04 8.52
C ARG A 68 -14.58 1.81 9.56
N GLY A 69 -15.45 2.71 9.12
CA GLY A 69 -16.67 3.09 9.85
C GLY A 69 -17.84 2.10 9.69
N ASN A 70 -17.94 1.36 8.57
CA ASN A 70 -19.07 0.50 8.22
C ASN A 70 -18.64 -0.82 7.55
N CYS A 71 -18.39 -1.81 8.41
CA CYS A 71 -18.72 -3.23 8.24
C CYS A 71 -18.37 -3.96 6.93
N CYS A 72 -17.41 -4.87 7.08
CA CYS A 72 -17.39 -6.18 6.42
C CYS A 72 -18.73 -6.92 6.62
N HIS A 73 -19.71 -6.68 5.76
CA HIS A 73 -20.84 -7.58 5.54
C HIS A 73 -21.35 -7.36 4.13
N HIS A 74 -20.84 -8.15 3.19
CA HIS A 74 -21.61 -8.81 2.13
C HIS A 74 -20.64 -9.44 1.12
N GLN A 75 -20.07 -10.58 1.49
CA GLN A 75 -19.91 -11.66 0.53
C GLN A 75 -20.44 -12.93 1.19
N GLY A 76 -21.65 -13.29 0.80
CA GLY A 76 -22.36 -14.49 1.22
C GLY A 76 -23.62 -14.65 0.38
N LEU A 77 -23.58 -15.65 -0.51
CA LEU A 77 -24.68 -16.33 -1.20
C LEU A 77 -25.16 -15.75 -2.54
N GLY A 78 -25.10 -16.60 -3.57
CA GLY A 78 -25.89 -16.50 -4.81
C GLY A 78 -25.07 -16.54 -6.07
#